data_AF-A0A7R8ZTN3-F1
#
_entry.id   AF-A0A7R8ZTN3-F1
#
_cell.length_a   1.000
_cell.length_b   1.000
_cell.length_c   1.000
_cell.angle_alpha   90.00
_cell.angle_beta   90.00
_cell.angle_gamma   90.00
#
_symmetry.space_group_name_H-M   'P 1'
#
loop_
_entity.id
_entity.type
_entity.pdbx_description
1 polymer ?
#
loop_
_entity_poly.entity_id
_entity_poly.type
_entity_poly.pdbx_seq_one_letter_code
_entity_poly.pdbx_strand_id
1 'polypeptide(L)'
;MTLLIVGERNIELDEHGYLLNPDDWDMDVAQTLVNTIDIQMTDDHWMVVKFVRDWYEEKQAVPEARHALKAMKEALGKDKATRKYLYQLFP
;
A
#
# COMPACT_ATOMS: atom_id res chain seq x y z
N MET A 1 15.40 -3.15 12.75
CA MET A 1 14.30 -2.35 13.34
C MET A 1 14.64 -0.89 13.18
N THR A 2 13.74 -0.15 12.55
CA THR A 2 13.87 1.28 12.24
C THR A 2 12.67 2.02 12.84
N LEU A 3 12.85 3.28 13.22
CA LEU A 3 11.77 4.10 13.76
C LEU A 3 11.33 5.14 12.73
N LEU A 4 10.06 5.15 12.37
CA LEU A 4 9.42 6.15 11.52
C LEU A 4 8.71 7.18 12.41
N ILE A 5 9.06 8.45 12.26
CA ILE A 5 8.47 9.54 13.04
C ILE A 5 7.32 10.15 12.24
N VAL A 6 6.10 10.09 12.79
CA VAL A 6 4.86 10.58 12.18
C VAL A 6 4.18 11.55 13.15
N GLY A 7 4.51 12.83 13.04
CA GLY A 7 4.14 13.84 14.04
C GLY A 7 4.81 13.54 15.39
N GLU A 8 4.01 13.31 16.42
CA GLU A 8 4.49 12.91 17.76
C GLU A 8 4.55 11.37 17.95
N ARG A 9 4.12 10.60 16.95
CA ARG A 9 4.11 9.13 17.00
C ARG A 9 5.44 8.56 16.51
N ASN A 10 5.87 7.50 17.19
CA ASN A 10 7.02 6.69 16.83
C ASN A 10 6.52 5.32 16.37
N ILE A 11 6.62 5.05 15.07
CA ILE A 11 6.13 3.81 14.46
C ILE A 11 7.31 2.87 14.22
N GLU A 12 7.20 1.62 14.67
CA GLU A 12 8.26 0.64 14.53
C GLU A 12 8.16 -0.10 13.19
N LEU A 13 9.27 -0.11 12.47
CA LEU A 13 9.43 -0.86 11.23
C LEU A 13 10.44 -2.00 11.40
N ASP A 14 10.24 -3.08 10.65
CA ASP A 14 11.23 -4.13 10.51
C ASP A 14 12.45 -3.67 9.67
N GLU A 15 13.37 -4.59 9.39
CA GLU A 15 14.57 -4.30 8.59
C GLU A 15 14.29 -4.06 7.09
N HIS A 16 13.10 -4.39 6.61
CA HIS A 16 12.65 -4.19 5.24
C HIS A 16 11.74 -2.97 5.08
N GLY A 17 11.39 -2.29 6.18
CA GLY A 17 10.53 -1.11 6.17
C GLY A 17 9.03 -1.43 6.30
N TYR A 18 8.66 -2.66 6.67
CA TYR A 18 7.27 -3.01 6.97
C TYR A 18 6.91 -2.62 8.41
N LEU A 19 5.66 -2.20 8.63
CA LEU A 19 5.11 -1.96 9.96
C LEU A 19 5.18 -3.25 10.79
N LEU A 20 5.76 -3.17 11.99
CA LEU A 20 5.72 -4.30 12.95
C LEU A 20 4.30 -4.54 13.46
N ASN A 21 3.55 -3.45 13.68
CA ASN A 21 2.14 -3.48 14.02
C ASN A 21 1.30 -2.98 12.83
N PRO A 22 0.53 -3.84 12.15
CA PRO A 22 -0.36 -3.43 11.08
C PRO A 22 -1.41 -2.39 11.50
N ASP A 23 -1.79 -2.34 12.78
CA ASP A 23 -2.79 -1.40 13.30
C ASP A 23 -2.27 0.05 13.42
N ASP A 24 -0.95 0.23 13.32
CA ASP A 24 -0.35 1.57 13.26
C ASP A 24 -0.60 2.26 11.92
N TRP A 25 -1.11 1.54 10.91
CA TRP A 25 -1.35 2.10 9.59
C TRP A 25 -2.45 3.15 9.63
N ASP A 26 -2.15 4.31 9.06
CA ASP A 26 -3.12 5.28 8.58
C ASP A 26 -2.54 6.06 7.39
N MET A 27 -3.28 7.07 6.92
CA MET A 27 -2.85 7.87 5.78
C MET A 27 -1.58 8.69 6.08
N ASP A 28 -1.38 9.16 7.30
CA ASP A 28 -0.21 9.96 7.67
C ASP A 28 1.04 9.08 7.72
N VAL A 29 0.91 7.86 8.26
CA VAL A 29 1.99 6.85 8.23
C VAL A 29 2.32 6.47 6.80
N ALA A 30 1.32 6.16 5.98
CA ALA A 30 1.54 5.80 4.59
C ALA A 30 2.22 6.93 3.80
N GLN A 31 1.79 8.18 3.99
CA GLN A 31 2.42 9.36 3.36
C GLN A 31 3.85 9.56 3.82
N THR A 32 4.15 9.30 5.10
CA THR A 32 5.51 9.41 5.63
C THR A 32 6.43 8.33 5.04
N LEU A 33 5.91 7.09 4.88
CA LEU A 33 6.61 5.99 4.21
C LEU A 33 6.93 6.26 2.74
N VAL A 34 6.15 7.11 2.05
CA VAL A 34 6.48 7.49 0.65
C VAL A 34 7.87 8.11 0.56
N ASN A 35 8.30 8.84 1.60
CA ASN A 35 9.63 9.46 1.61
C ASN A 35 10.78 8.46 1.81
N THR A 36 10.46 7.21 2.16
CA THR A 36 11.46 6.16 2.39
C THR A 36 11.55 5.18 1.22
N ILE A 37 10.76 5.37 0.16
CA ILE A 37 10.73 4.52 -1.03
C ILE A 37 11.00 5.34 -2.29
N ASP A 38 11.60 4.72 -3.31
CA ASP A 38 11.86 5.36 -4.60
C ASP A 38 10.69 5.13 -5.58
N ILE A 39 9.48 5.46 -5.14
CA ILE A 39 8.24 5.28 -5.92
C ILE A 39 7.43 6.57 -5.88
N GLN A 40 7.10 7.11 -7.06
CA GLN A 40 6.19 8.24 -7.16
C GLN A 40 4.74 7.78 -7.01
N MET A 41 4.15 8.06 -5.85
CA MET A 41 2.77 7.68 -5.54
C MET A 41 1.74 8.56 -6.26
N THR A 42 1.10 8.00 -7.29
CA THR A 42 -0.06 8.61 -7.98
C THR A 42 -1.39 8.08 -7.43
N ASP A 43 -2.51 8.64 -7.88
CA ASP A 43 -3.86 8.17 -7.50
C ASP A 43 -4.08 6.68 -7.76
N ASP A 44 -3.52 6.15 -8.85
CA ASP A 44 -3.63 4.72 -9.19
C ASP A 44 -2.88 3.85 -8.16
N HIS A 45 -1.76 4.32 -7.60
CA HIS A 45 -1.05 3.61 -6.52
C HIS A 45 -1.89 3.62 -5.25
N TRP A 46 -2.40 4.79 -4.86
CA TRP A 46 -3.21 4.94 -3.66
C TRP A 46 -4.50 4.14 -3.71
N MET A 47 -5.11 3.99 -4.88
CA MET A 47 -6.26 3.12 -5.06
C MET A 47 -5.90 1.66 -4.73
N VAL A 48 -4.76 1.14 -5.21
CA VAL A 48 -4.31 -0.22 -4.87
C VAL A 48 -3.98 -0.35 -3.39
N VAL A 49 -3.27 0.61 -2.80
CA VAL A 49 -2.90 0.59 -1.37
C VAL A 49 -4.15 0.57 -0.48
N LYS A 50 -5.14 1.44 -0.77
CA LYS A 50 -6.41 1.47 -0.05
C LYS A 50 -7.18 0.16 -0.20
N PHE A 51 -7.25 -0.39 -1.41
CA PHE A 51 -7.86 -1.70 -1.63
C PHE A 51 -7.21 -2.80 -0.78
N VAL A 52 -5.87 -2.84 -0.72
CA VAL A 52 -5.16 -3.83 0.10
C VAL A 52 -5.45 -3.62 1.59
N ARG A 53 -5.51 -2.36 2.05
CA ARG A 53 -5.84 -2.07 3.45
C ARG A 53 -7.27 -2.47 3.78
N ASP A 54 -8.25 -2.04 3.00
CA ASP A 54 -9.67 -2.36 3.22
C ASP A 54 -9.88 -3.88 3.24
N TRP A 55 -9.21 -4.60 2.34
CA TRP A 55 -9.23 -6.06 2.33
C TRP A 55 -8.63 -6.66 3.61
N TYR A 56 -7.53 -6.10 4.12
CA TYR A 56 -6.93 -6.54 5.38
C TYR A 56 -7.84 -6.27 6.58
N GLU A 57 -8.46 -5.09 6.66
CA GLU A 57 -9.43 -4.77 7.72
C GLU A 57 -10.57 -5.78 7.76
N GLU A 58 -11.15 -6.10 6.59
CA GLU A 58 -12.28 -7.00 6.49
C GLU A 58 -11.93 -8.48 6.72
N LYS A 59 -10.74 -8.91 6.28
CA LYS A 59 -10.40 -10.35 6.16
C LYS A 59 -9.19 -10.79 6.95
N GLN A 60 -8.47 -9.85 7.58
CA GLN A 60 -7.25 -10.09 8.35
C GLN A 60 -6.19 -10.86 7.55
N ALA A 61 -6.15 -10.65 6.24
CA ALA A 61 -5.27 -11.31 5.29
C ALA A 61 -4.99 -10.39 4.10
N VAL A 62 -3.84 -10.52 3.45
CA VAL A 62 -3.50 -9.73 2.26
C VAL A 62 -4.14 -10.36 1.01
N PRO A 63 -4.72 -9.57 0.08
CA PRO A 63 -5.29 -10.12 -1.14
C PRO A 63 -4.24 -10.71 -2.08
N GLU A 64 -4.57 -11.84 -2.72
CA GLU A 64 -3.81 -12.28 -3.89
C GLU A 64 -3.90 -11.26 -5.05
N ALA A 65 -2.86 -11.19 -5.88
CA ALA A 65 -2.78 -10.24 -7.01
C ALA A 65 -4.02 -10.28 -7.94
N ARG A 66 -4.68 -11.43 -8.12
CA ARG A 66 -5.91 -11.51 -8.92
C ARG A 66 -7.06 -10.66 -8.39
N HIS A 67 -7.16 -10.49 -7.06
CA HIS A 67 -8.19 -9.67 -6.43
C HIS A 67 -7.88 -8.19 -6.62
N ALA A 68 -6.62 -7.79 -6.46
CA ALA A 68 -6.17 -6.45 -6.78
C ALA A 68 -6.45 -6.10 -8.25
N LEU A 69 -6.11 -6.98 -9.19
CA LEU A 69 -6.41 -6.78 -10.62
C LEU A 69 -7.90 -6.65 -10.90
N LYS A 70 -8.75 -7.41 -10.20
CA LYS A 70 -10.21 -7.28 -10.33
C LYS A 70 -10.69 -5.91 -9.84
N ALA A 71 -10.22 -5.47 -8.67
CA ALA A 71 -10.55 -4.14 -8.14
C ALA A 71 -10.06 -3.01 -9.07
N MET A 72 -8.84 -3.13 -9.59
CA MET A 72 -8.30 -2.20 -10.58
C MET A 72 -9.15 -2.13 -11.85
N LYS A 73 -9.70 -3.26 -12.31
CA LYS A 73 -10.58 -3.29 -13.49
C LYS A 73 -11.86 -2.50 -13.28
N GLU A 74 -12.41 -2.58 -12.07
CA GLU A 74 -13.65 -1.89 -11.68
C GLU A 74 -13.39 -0.38 -11.49
N ALA A 75 -12.27 0.00 -10.89
CA ALA A 75 -11.93 1.39 -10.61
C ALA A 75 -11.28 2.16 -11.77
N LEU A 76 -10.38 1.52 -12.53
CA LEU A 76 -9.49 2.17 -13.51
C LEU A 76 -9.73 1.72 -14.96
N GLY A 77 -10.58 0.73 -15.18
CA GLY A 77 -10.84 0.14 -16.49
C GLY A 77 -9.86 -0.96 -16.89
N LYS A 78 -10.18 -1.66 -18.00
CA LYS A 78 -9.50 -2.90 -18.41
C LYS A 78 -8.02 -2.70 -18.75
N ASP A 79 -7.66 -1.58 -19.36
CA ASP A 79 -6.30 -1.35 -19.86
C ASP A 79 -5.29 -1.15 -18.71
N LYS A 80 -5.76 -0.62 -17.58
CA LYS A 80 -4.98 -0.43 -16.35
C LYS A 80 -5.06 -1.63 -15.39
N ALA A 81 -5.84 -2.65 -15.69
CA ALA A 81 -6.03 -3.82 -14.84
C ALA A 81 -5.22 -5.04 -15.31
N THR A 82 -3.95 -4.83 -15.62
CA THR A 82 -3.04 -5.88 -16.09
C THR A 82 -1.91 -6.09 -15.09
N ARG A 83 -1.36 -7.31 -15.04
CA ARG A 83 -0.16 -7.60 -14.23
C ARG A 83 0.98 -6.64 -14.57
N LYS A 84 1.18 -6.39 -15.88
CA LYS A 84 2.19 -5.46 -16.37
C LYS A 84 2.00 -4.06 -15.77
N TYR A 85 0.77 -3.55 -15.77
CA TYR A 85 0.50 -2.23 -15.19
C TYR A 85 0.69 -2.20 -13.67
N LEU A 86 0.26 -3.26 -12.95
CA LEU A 86 0.49 -3.36 -11.52
C LEU A 86 1.99 -3.35 -11.16
N TYR A 87 2.82 -4.08 -11.90
CA TYR A 87 4.28 -4.04 -11.74
C TYR A 87 4.92 -2.71 -12.16
N GLN A 88 4.24 -1.91 -13.01
CA GLN A 88 4.70 -0.56 -13.33
C GLN A 88 4.39 0.44 -12.21
N LEU A 89 3.30 0.21 -11.45
CA LEU A 89 2.99 1.01 -10.26
C LEU A 89 3.94 0.67 -9.10
N PHE A 90 4.22 -0.62 -8.89
CA PHE A 90 5.07 -1.06 -7.78
C PHE A 90 6.25 -1.90 -8.32
N PRO A 91 7.32 -1.25 -8.81
CA PRO A 91 8.49 -1.91 -9.40
C PRO A 91 9.37 -2.65 -8.37
#